data_AF-A0A100ILC6-F1
#
_entry.id   AF-A0A100ILC6-F1
#
_cell.length_a   1.000
_cell.length_b   1.000
_cell.length_c   1.000
_cell.angle_alpha   90.00
_cell.angle_beta   90.00
_cell.angle_gamma   90.00
#
_symmetry.space_group_name_H-M   'P 1'
#
loop_
_entity.id
_entity.type
_entity.pdbx_description
1 polymer ?
#
loop_
_entity_poly.entity_id
_entity_poly.type
_entity_poly.pdbx_seq_one_letter_code
_entity_poly.pdbx_strand_id
1 'polypeptide(L)'
;MPIPKEGETFRLLNYATNNVLVANKGTGNEGALTAYNRNTVYQDQIFELVSRSDGTFYIQAFHINMNGVYGRIFSIMDNVGMKYEYSGNESLRFTFEEGSSNRAGWYRLVTPAYNLVLTGKPWNYHADGEKYDDQYFKFETDYGEFTKSADA
;
A
#
# COMPACT_ATOMS: atom_id res chain seq x y z
N MET A 1 1.95 9.11 -13.19
CA MET A 1 2.79 7.94 -13.54
C MET A 1 1.88 6.75 -13.63
N PRO A 2 2.08 5.83 -14.58
CA PRO A 2 1.18 4.69 -14.74
C PRO A 2 1.23 3.78 -13.50
N ILE A 3 0.16 3.01 -13.31
CA ILE A 3 0.14 1.86 -12.39
C ILE A 3 1.28 0.90 -12.82
N PRO A 4 2.14 0.44 -11.89
CA PRO A 4 3.23 -0.47 -12.20
C PRO A 4 2.75 -1.76 -12.86
N LYS A 5 3.54 -2.31 -13.78
CA LYS A 5 3.27 -3.62 -14.39
C LYS A 5 3.64 -4.74 -13.41
N GLU A 6 3.09 -5.92 -13.67
CA GLU A 6 3.47 -7.12 -12.91
C GLU A 6 4.98 -7.35 -13.01
N GLY A 7 5.62 -7.62 -11.86
CA GLY A 7 7.06 -7.76 -11.72
C GLY A 7 7.83 -6.45 -11.52
N GLU A 8 7.17 -5.28 -11.64
CA GLU A 8 7.78 -4.00 -11.25
C GLU A 8 7.56 -3.72 -9.75
N THR A 9 8.61 -3.22 -9.10
CA THR A 9 8.59 -2.81 -7.70
C THR A 9 8.45 -1.31 -7.55
N PHE A 10 7.86 -0.86 -6.45
CA PHE A 10 7.57 0.55 -6.18
C PHE A 10 7.50 0.85 -4.69
N ARG A 11 7.57 2.14 -4.36
CA ARG A 11 7.13 2.68 -3.06
C ARG A 11 5.78 3.38 -3.20
N LEU A 12 4.99 3.38 -2.12
CA LEU A 12 3.71 4.10 -2.07
C LEU A 12 3.89 5.47 -1.43
N LEU A 13 4.09 6.50 -2.25
CA LEU A 13 4.26 7.89 -1.81
C LEU A 13 2.89 8.53 -1.57
N ASN A 14 2.65 9.07 -0.38
CA ASN A 14 1.41 9.76 -0.03
C ASN A 14 1.42 11.24 -0.44
N TYR A 15 0.34 11.72 -1.04
CA TYR A 15 0.21 13.08 -1.57
C TYR A 15 0.27 14.16 -0.47
N ALA A 16 -0.47 13.99 0.62
CA ALA A 16 -0.55 14.99 1.69
C ALA A 16 0.74 15.11 2.50
N THR A 17 1.43 13.99 2.75
CA THR A 17 2.56 13.95 3.69
C THR A 17 3.92 13.87 3.03
N ASN A 18 3.99 13.50 1.74
CA ASN A 18 5.23 13.20 1.02
C ASN A 18 6.09 12.11 1.69
N ASN A 19 5.45 11.27 2.52
CA ASN A 19 6.02 10.08 3.13
C ASN A 19 5.66 8.84 2.31
N VAL A 20 6.49 7.80 2.41
CA VAL A 20 6.22 6.49 1.82
C VAL A 20 5.69 5.53 2.88
N LEU A 21 4.83 4.59 2.47
CA LEU A 21 4.37 3.53 3.36
C LEU A 21 5.49 2.52 3.68
N VAL A 22 5.45 1.96 4.89
CA VAL A 22 6.42 0.99 5.42
C VAL A 22 5.69 -0.23 5.95
N ALA A 23 6.05 -1.41 5.42
CA ALA A 23 5.56 -2.70 5.87
C ALA A 23 6.39 -3.22 7.05
N ASN A 24 5.85 -3.12 8.26
CA ASN A 24 6.51 -3.58 9.47
C ASN A 24 6.06 -5.00 9.82
N LYS A 25 7.02 -5.86 10.14
CA LYS A 25 6.73 -7.22 10.61
C LYS A 25 6.26 -7.17 12.07
N GLY A 26 5.06 -7.69 12.33
CA GLY A 26 4.52 -7.84 13.67
C GLY A 26 4.72 -9.24 14.24
N THR A 27 3.92 -9.57 15.25
CA THR A 27 3.84 -10.90 15.85
C THR A 27 2.61 -11.64 15.32
N GLY A 28 2.69 -12.97 15.22
CA GLY A 28 1.62 -13.76 14.58
C GLY A 28 1.48 -13.44 13.09
N ASN A 29 0.31 -13.65 12.49
CA ASN A 29 0.10 -13.48 11.05
C ASN A 29 -0.19 -12.01 10.64
N GLU A 30 0.11 -11.03 11.48
CA GLU A 30 -0.19 -9.61 11.25
C GLU A 30 1.03 -8.72 11.51
N GLY A 31 1.03 -7.54 10.91
CA GLY A 31 2.05 -6.51 11.05
C GLY A 31 1.46 -5.11 10.88
N ALA A 32 2.27 -4.10 11.18
CA ALA A 32 1.84 -2.71 11.09
C ALA A 32 2.20 -2.11 9.72
N LEU A 33 1.34 -1.21 9.23
CA LEU A 33 1.64 -0.35 8.09
C LEU A 33 1.85 1.07 8.63
N THR A 34 3.04 1.62 8.47
CA THR A 34 3.38 2.98 8.94
C THR A 34 3.81 3.85 7.77
N ALA A 35 4.20 5.10 8.06
CA ALA A 35 4.71 6.03 7.06
C ALA A 35 6.07 6.56 7.50
N TYR A 36 7.00 6.70 6.55
CA TYR A 36 8.35 7.18 6.79
C TYR A 36 8.77 8.20 5.74
N ASN A 37 9.72 9.06 6.09
CA ASN A 37 10.24 10.08 5.19
C ASN A 37 10.82 9.44 3.91
N ARG A 38 10.38 9.90 2.73
CA ARG A 38 10.77 9.32 1.43
C ARG A 38 12.27 9.38 1.08
N ASN A 39 13.06 10.21 1.78
CA ASN A 39 14.44 10.51 1.39
C ASN A 39 15.37 9.31 1.55
N THR A 40 15.11 8.44 2.52
CA THR A 40 15.88 7.20 2.68
C THR A 40 15.04 6.01 2.24
N VAL A 41 15.66 5.14 1.45
CA VAL A 41 15.01 4.00 0.82
C VAL A 41 15.38 2.75 1.59
N TYR A 42 14.35 2.05 2.07
CA TYR A 42 14.49 0.84 2.85
C TYR A 42 13.69 -0.31 2.24
N GLN A 43 14.12 -1.55 2.49
CA GLN A 43 13.50 -2.76 1.93
C GLN A 43 12.01 -2.92 2.29
N ASP A 44 11.63 -2.48 3.48
CA ASP A 44 10.25 -2.49 4.00
C ASP A 44 9.33 -1.45 3.34
N GLN A 45 9.87 -0.55 2.52
CA GLN A 45 9.09 0.41 1.73
C GLN A 45 8.75 -0.12 0.32
N ILE A 46 9.30 -1.28 -0.06
CA ILE A 46 9.23 -1.80 -1.41
C ILE A 46 8.08 -2.79 -1.53
N PHE A 47 7.19 -2.48 -2.45
CA PHE A 47 6.01 -3.27 -2.77
C PHE A 47 6.01 -3.70 -4.23
N GLU A 48 5.20 -4.70 -4.52
CA GLU A 48 4.83 -5.14 -5.87
C GLU A 48 3.31 -5.31 -5.96
N LEU A 49 2.78 -5.28 -7.20
CA LEU A 49 1.39 -5.61 -7.46
C LEU A 49 1.28 -7.07 -7.88
N VAL A 50 0.38 -7.81 -7.23
CA VAL A 50 -0.04 -9.14 -7.68
C VAL A 50 -1.43 -9.02 -8.29
N SER A 51 -1.49 -9.09 -9.62
CA SER A 51 -2.73 -8.98 -10.39
C SER A 51 -3.66 -10.17 -10.13
N ARG A 52 -4.97 -9.91 -10.17
CA ARG A 52 -6.00 -10.95 -10.09
C ARG A 52 -6.92 -10.91 -11.30
N SER A 53 -7.54 -12.05 -11.59
CA SER A 53 -8.47 -12.20 -12.73
C SER A 53 -9.76 -11.38 -12.58
N ASP A 54 -10.08 -10.93 -11.37
CA ASP A 54 -11.26 -10.10 -11.05
C ASP A 54 -10.98 -8.59 -11.22
N GLY A 55 -9.80 -8.21 -11.71
CA GLY A 55 -9.39 -6.81 -11.89
C GLY A 55 -8.94 -6.11 -10.61
N THR A 56 -8.84 -6.83 -9.50
CA THR A 56 -8.25 -6.32 -8.25
C THR A 56 -6.77 -6.69 -8.14
N PHE A 57 -6.08 -6.07 -7.20
CA PHE A 57 -4.66 -6.28 -6.93
C PHE A 57 -4.43 -6.59 -5.45
N TYR A 58 -3.44 -7.44 -5.16
CA TYR A 58 -2.76 -7.38 -3.87
C TYR A 58 -1.62 -6.38 -3.95
N ILE A 59 -1.42 -5.62 -2.88
CA ILE A 59 -0.21 -4.83 -2.67
C ILE A 59 0.67 -5.62 -1.71
N GLN A 60 1.72 -6.23 -2.24
CA GLN A 60 2.56 -7.19 -1.53
C GLN A 60 3.91 -6.56 -1.21
N ALA A 61 4.38 -6.70 0.03
CA ALA A 61 5.73 -6.30 0.40
C ALA A 61 6.74 -7.23 -0.26
N PHE A 62 7.72 -6.66 -0.95
CA PHE A 62 8.65 -7.43 -1.78
C PHE A 62 9.76 -8.13 -0.97
N HIS A 63 10.16 -7.54 0.15
CA HIS A 63 11.22 -8.09 1.02
C HIS A 63 10.72 -8.61 2.37
N ILE A 64 9.48 -8.32 2.75
CA ILE A 64 8.96 -8.62 4.08
C ILE A 64 8.11 -9.88 4.05
N ASN A 65 8.65 -10.97 4.61
CA ASN A 65 7.96 -12.24 4.72
C ASN A 65 7.99 -12.84 6.13
N MET A 66 7.01 -13.69 6.40
CA MET A 66 6.94 -14.51 7.60
C MET A 66 6.66 -15.96 7.20
N ASN A 67 7.57 -16.87 7.57
CA ASN A 67 7.47 -18.30 7.27
C ASN A 67 7.23 -18.60 5.77
N GLY A 68 7.86 -17.83 4.88
CA GLY A 68 7.71 -17.98 3.43
C GLY A 68 6.45 -17.33 2.83
N VAL A 69 5.67 -16.60 3.64
CA VAL A 69 4.51 -15.81 3.19
C VAL A 69 4.90 -14.34 3.16
N TYR A 70 4.82 -13.70 1.99
CA TYR A 70 5.02 -12.27 1.87
C TYR A 70 3.84 -11.50 2.48
N GLY A 71 4.14 -10.40 3.18
CA GLY A 71 3.11 -9.55 3.78
C GLY A 71 2.31 -8.83 2.70
N ARG A 72 0.99 -8.76 2.84
CA ARG A 72 0.09 -7.99 1.98
C ARG A 72 -0.60 -6.90 2.78
N ILE A 73 -0.78 -5.72 2.19
CA ILE A 73 -1.58 -4.67 2.82
C ILE A 73 -3.02 -5.18 2.95
N PHE A 74 -3.64 -4.94 4.11
CA PHE A 74 -5.08 -5.15 4.32
C PHE A 74 -5.76 -3.86 4.77
N SER A 75 -7.05 -3.76 4.48
CA SER A 75 -7.92 -2.69 4.99
C SER A 75 -9.29 -3.25 5.34
N ILE A 76 -9.71 -3.05 6.59
CA ILE A 76 -11.05 -3.31 7.11
C ILE A 76 -11.47 -2.10 7.93
N MET A 77 -12.76 -1.98 8.30
CA MET A 77 -13.24 -0.82 9.05
C MET A 77 -12.36 -0.53 10.28
N ASP A 78 -11.85 0.71 10.34
CA ASP A 78 -10.97 1.23 11.39
C ASP A 78 -9.61 0.54 11.57
N ASN A 79 -9.20 -0.35 10.64
CA ASN A 79 -7.91 -1.04 10.76
C ASN A 79 -7.23 -1.26 9.39
N VAL A 80 -5.96 -0.90 9.33
CA VAL A 80 -5.08 -1.05 8.18
C VAL A 80 -3.75 -1.60 8.66
N GLY A 81 -3.19 -2.58 7.93
CA GLY A 81 -1.91 -3.15 8.31
C GLY A 81 -1.36 -4.11 7.27
N MET A 82 -0.48 -4.99 7.73
CA MET A 82 0.10 -6.08 6.95
C MET A 82 -0.49 -7.41 7.41
N LYS A 83 -0.79 -8.30 6.48
CA LYS A 83 -1.23 -9.66 6.76
C LYS A 83 -0.39 -10.69 6.03
N TYR A 84 -0.05 -11.77 6.72
CA TYR A 84 0.83 -12.83 6.24
C TYR A 84 0.01 -14.12 6.04
N GLU A 85 -0.88 -14.11 5.04
CA GLU A 85 -1.74 -15.24 4.71
C GLU A 85 -1.85 -15.48 3.20
N TYR A 86 -2.00 -16.75 2.80
CA TYR A 86 -2.24 -17.12 1.40
C TYR A 86 -3.70 -16.94 0.98
N SER A 87 -4.62 -16.82 1.95
CA SER A 87 -6.06 -16.80 1.69
C SER A 87 -6.44 -15.56 0.88
N GLY A 88 -7.41 -15.75 -0.02
CA GLY A 88 -7.90 -14.69 -0.90
C GLY A 88 -8.82 -13.70 -0.20
N ASN A 89 -8.50 -13.27 1.02
CA ASN A 89 -9.34 -12.41 1.84
C ASN A 89 -9.68 -11.10 1.09
N GLU A 90 -10.96 -10.71 1.14
CA GLU A 90 -11.46 -9.51 0.46
C GLU A 90 -10.80 -8.23 0.99
N SER A 91 -10.31 -8.23 2.24
CA SER A 91 -9.61 -7.08 2.84
C SER A 91 -8.25 -6.78 2.24
N LEU A 92 -7.70 -7.73 1.48
CA LEU A 92 -6.38 -7.61 0.83
C LEU A 92 -6.50 -7.07 -0.59
N ARG A 93 -7.71 -6.99 -1.15
CA ARG A 93 -7.93 -6.68 -2.56
C ARG A 93 -8.14 -5.18 -2.75
N PHE A 94 -7.41 -4.61 -3.69
CA PHE A 94 -7.49 -3.20 -4.01
C PHE A 94 -7.87 -2.94 -5.47
N THR A 95 -8.65 -1.90 -5.70
CA THR A 95 -8.77 -1.20 -6.98
C THR A 95 -8.15 0.19 -6.86
N PHE A 96 -7.82 0.79 -8.00
CA PHE A 96 -7.18 2.10 -8.05
C PHE A 96 -8.10 3.10 -8.74
N GLU A 97 -8.44 4.16 -8.02
CA GLU A 97 -9.21 5.27 -8.56
C GLU A 97 -8.29 6.47 -8.76
N GLU A 98 -8.10 6.90 -10.01
CA GLU A 98 -7.27 8.05 -10.32
C GLU A 98 -7.91 9.36 -9.84
N GLY A 99 -7.09 10.23 -9.28
CA GLY A 99 -7.47 11.59 -8.92
C GLY A 99 -7.67 12.48 -10.13
N SER A 100 -8.43 13.55 -9.94
CA SER A 100 -8.65 14.59 -10.94
C SER A 100 -7.83 15.84 -10.65
N SER A 101 -7.71 16.72 -11.64
CA SER A 101 -7.09 18.05 -11.49
C SER A 101 -5.65 17.98 -10.94
N ASN A 102 -5.39 18.61 -9.80
CA ASN A 102 -4.08 18.61 -9.13
C ASN A 102 -3.66 17.23 -8.59
N ARG A 103 -4.56 16.25 -8.61
CA ARG A 103 -4.31 14.85 -8.20
C ARG A 103 -4.24 13.89 -9.38
N ALA A 104 -4.21 14.39 -10.62
CA ALA A 104 -4.01 13.54 -11.80
C ALA A 104 -2.69 12.74 -11.69
N GLY A 105 -2.74 11.44 -11.99
CA GLY A 105 -1.62 10.52 -11.80
C GLY A 105 -1.33 10.11 -10.35
N TRP A 106 -2.20 10.48 -9.40
CA TRP A 106 -2.28 9.92 -8.05
C TRP A 106 -3.53 9.07 -7.91
N TYR A 107 -3.47 8.04 -7.08
CA TYR A 107 -4.51 7.03 -6.99
C TYR A 107 -4.98 6.88 -5.55
N ARG A 108 -6.30 6.79 -5.38
CA ARG A 108 -6.89 6.25 -4.17
C ARG A 108 -6.82 4.73 -4.23
N LEU A 109 -6.38 4.11 -3.15
CA LEU A 109 -6.28 2.66 -3.02
C LEU A 109 -7.55 2.17 -2.30
N VAL A 110 -8.48 1.60 -3.07
CA VAL A 110 -9.83 1.30 -2.60
C VAL A 110 -9.98 -0.20 -2.35
N THR A 111 -10.48 -0.60 -1.19
CA THR A 111 -10.89 -1.96 -0.90
C THR A 111 -12.38 -2.11 -1.23
N PRO A 112 -12.74 -2.70 -2.39
CA PRO A 112 -14.09 -2.60 -2.92
C PRO A 112 -15.14 -3.33 -2.06
N ALA A 113 -14.79 -4.47 -1.47
CA ALA A 113 -15.71 -5.27 -0.65
C ALA A 113 -16.20 -4.55 0.60
N TYR A 114 -15.43 -3.59 1.12
CA TYR A 114 -15.77 -2.81 2.32
C TYR A 114 -16.08 -1.34 2.01
N ASN A 115 -15.98 -0.92 0.75
CA ASN A 115 -16.09 0.48 0.35
C ASN A 115 -15.17 1.39 1.19
N LEU A 116 -13.90 1.00 1.32
CA LEU A 116 -12.89 1.72 2.11
C LEU A 116 -11.76 2.24 1.23
N VAL A 117 -11.16 3.37 1.61
CA VAL A 117 -9.97 3.94 0.96
C VAL A 117 -8.84 4.09 1.98
N LEU A 118 -7.64 3.65 1.60
CA LEU A 118 -6.44 3.83 2.43
C LEU A 118 -6.07 5.30 2.58
N THR A 119 -5.42 5.61 3.69
CA THR A 119 -4.84 6.93 3.94
C THR A 119 -3.34 6.81 4.23
N GLY A 120 -2.62 7.94 4.24
CA GLY A 120 -1.21 7.99 4.66
C GLY A 120 -0.96 7.68 6.14
N LYS A 121 -1.98 7.23 6.87
CA LYS A 121 -2.00 6.87 8.29
C LYS A 121 -2.60 5.47 8.44
N PRO A 122 -2.45 4.80 9.59
CA PRO A 122 -2.98 3.44 9.81
C PRO A 122 -4.50 3.42 10.01
N TRP A 123 -5.25 4.09 9.13
CA TRP A 123 -6.72 4.14 9.13
C TRP A 123 -7.25 4.31 7.70
N ASN A 124 -8.56 4.18 7.56
CA ASN A 124 -9.29 4.32 6.30
C ASN A 124 -10.49 5.23 6.45
N TYR A 125 -11.00 5.67 5.29
CA TYR A 125 -12.30 6.34 5.16
C TYR A 125 -13.21 5.53 4.26
N HIS A 126 -14.49 5.84 4.24
CA HIS A 126 -15.38 5.34 3.20
C HIS A 126 -15.00 5.91 1.82
N ALA A 127 -14.95 5.06 0.80
CA ALA A 127 -14.47 5.46 -0.52
C ALA A 127 -15.48 6.36 -1.26
N ASP A 128 -16.78 6.22 -1.03
CA ASP A 128 -17.83 7.11 -1.53
C ASP A 128 -18.01 8.42 -0.72
N GLY A 129 -17.25 8.58 0.36
CA GLY A 129 -17.22 9.77 1.19
C GLY A 129 -16.43 10.94 0.59
N GLU A 130 -16.18 11.95 1.43
CA GLU A 130 -15.36 13.10 1.05
C GLU A 130 -13.92 12.68 0.73
N LYS A 131 -13.36 13.29 -0.32
CA LYS A 131 -12.04 12.95 -0.86
C LYS A 131 -10.97 13.90 -0.30
N TYR A 132 -10.19 13.40 0.65
CA TYR A 132 -9.09 14.13 1.26
C TYR A 132 -7.74 13.83 0.60
N ASP A 133 -6.80 14.76 0.71
CA ASP A 133 -5.46 14.66 0.10
C ASP A 133 -4.64 13.48 0.64
N ASP A 134 -4.88 13.06 1.88
CA ASP A 134 -4.18 11.93 2.50
C ASP A 134 -4.62 10.57 1.96
N GLN A 135 -5.68 10.51 1.14
CA GLN A 135 -6.18 9.30 0.48
C GLN A 135 -5.45 8.97 -0.82
N TYR A 136 -4.57 9.87 -1.31
CA TYR A 136 -3.95 9.75 -2.63
C TYR A 136 -2.50 9.30 -2.55
N PHE A 137 -2.15 8.34 -3.39
CA PHE A 137 -0.83 7.75 -3.48
C PHE A 137 -0.27 7.78 -4.89
N LYS A 138 1.04 7.88 -5.00
CA LYS A 138 1.77 7.69 -6.24
C LYS A 138 2.64 6.44 -6.12
N PHE A 139 2.61 5.62 -7.15
CA PHE A 139 3.57 4.53 -7.32
C PHE A 139 4.90 5.15 -7.76
N GLU A 140 5.85 5.22 -6.83
CA GLU A 140 7.20 5.72 -7.10
C GLU A 140 8.08 4.53 -7.46
N THR A 141 8.51 4.44 -8.73
CA THR A 141 9.35 3.36 -9.26
C THR A 141 10.82 3.75 -9.40
N ASP A 142 11.11 5.04 -9.47
CA ASP A 142 12.47 5.59 -9.56
C ASP A 142 12.94 6.04 -8.16
N TYR A 143 13.18 5.06 -7.29
CA TYR A 143 13.57 5.28 -5.89
C TYR A 143 15.05 4.97 -5.62
N GLY A 144 15.83 4.55 -6.62
CA GLY A 144 17.26 4.25 -6.47
C GLY A 144 17.57 2.98 -5.65
N GLU A 145 18.79 2.91 -5.11
CA GLU A 145 19.24 1.78 -4.28
C GLU A 145 18.61 1.81 -2.88
N PHE A 146 18.36 0.63 -2.32
CA PHE A 146 17.73 0.48 -1.00
C PHE A 146 18.67 -0.15 0.03
N THR A 147 18.40 0.12 1.31
CA THR A 147 19.11 -0.45 2.46
C THR A 147 18.19 -1.36 3.30
N LYS A 148 18.75 -2.11 4.27
CA LYS A 148 18.07 -3.29 4.85
C LYS A 148 16.78 -3.03 5.64
N SER A 149 16.60 -1.91 6.34
CA SER A 149 15.42 -1.68 7.18
C SER A 149 15.31 -0.22 7.63
N ALA A 150 14.09 0.31 7.64
CA ALA A 150 13.75 1.53 8.34
C ALA A 150 13.48 1.14 9.80
N ASP A 151 14.49 1.08 10.66
CA ASP A 151 14.22 0.86 12.09
C ASP A 151 13.36 2.03 12.59
N ALA A 152 12.09 1.74 12.88
CA ALA A 152 11.07 2.67 13.39
C ALA A 152 10.66 2.28 14.82
#